data_AF-A0A2W6T470-F1
#
_entry.id   AF-A0A2W6T470-F1
#
_cell.length_a   1.000
_cell.length_b   1.000
_cell.length_c   1.000
_cell.angle_alpha   90.00
_cell.angle_beta   90.00
_cell.angle_gamma   90.00
#
_symmetry.space_group_name_H-M   'P 1'
#
loop_
_entity.id
_entity.type
_entity.pdbx_description
1 polymer ?
#
loop_
_entity_poly.entity_id
_entity_poly.type
_entity_poly.pdbx_seq_one_letter_code
_entity_poly.pdbx_strand_id
1 'polypeptide(L)'
;MPTFHPSPREGQTMKRSLLASAMGMAFALLATASPAQEAGGAPPRAAADYPAPQTFPKANEKAVAEHLSAARKLAGTDLFPDMAHRCIISPVYPVRVRGIQFDGKITPTRIFDQLYSVGQNAVSAYVLKTSAGLILFDTLDNADEAKTLLVPNMEKLGLDPKQIKYIVITHGHGDHYGGAQWLQQATGAKVIASAIDWEMMEKGPKPGVFKDLPLPKHDMEMKDGDTLTLGDTTIRFYVTPGHTPGTLSAIFPVTDHGQRHVVGFNGGTGGGRDEAGLRASIPSFARWGELTRAAGVDVLIANHPLHAETIEKEELLRHALPGDPNPFIVGTDTYQRYVRIQAECARVQLARLGLSE
;
A
#
# COMPACT_ATOMS: atom_id res chain seq x y z
N MET A 1 -37.22 42.20 35.03
CA MET A 1 -36.53 42.41 36.32
C MET A 1 -35.83 41.11 36.70
N PRO A 2 -34.56 41.08 37.15
CA PRO A 2 -33.57 42.15 37.32
C PRO A 2 -32.50 42.12 36.20
N THR A 3 -32.22 43.19 35.45
CA THR A 3 -31.35 44.37 35.69
C THR A 3 -29.86 44.07 35.88
N PHE A 4 -29.14 44.16 34.75
CA PHE A 4 -27.69 44.38 34.64
C PHE A 4 -27.35 45.85 34.97
N HIS A 5 -26.24 46.07 35.67
CA HIS A 5 -25.52 47.35 35.69
C HIS A 5 -24.03 47.11 35.46
N PRO A 6 -23.40 47.82 34.49
CA PRO A 6 -21.95 47.90 34.35
C PRO A 6 -21.43 49.21 34.98
N SER A 7 -20.14 49.25 35.32
CA SER A 7 -19.44 50.51 35.58
C SER A 7 -17.95 50.40 35.23
N PRO A 8 -17.30 51.51 34.79
CA PRO A 8 -16.23 51.48 33.80
C PRO A 8 -14.91 52.08 34.33
N ARG A 9 -14.02 52.44 33.39
CA ARG A 9 -12.91 53.42 33.39
C ARG A 9 -11.56 52.75 33.16
N GLU A 10 -10.59 53.33 32.46
CA GLU A 10 -10.47 54.57 31.69
C GLU A 10 -9.17 54.37 30.89
N GLY A 11 -9.13 54.81 29.64
CA GLY A 11 -7.88 54.92 28.90
C GLY A 11 -7.12 56.17 29.33
N GLN A 12 -5.79 56.11 29.35
CA GLN A 12 -4.99 57.28 28.98
C GLN A 12 -3.58 56.89 28.50
N THR A 13 -3.31 57.43 27.31
CA THR A 13 -2.05 57.60 26.60
C THR A 13 -0.89 58.13 27.44
N MET A 14 0.36 57.70 27.18
CA MET A 14 1.49 58.64 27.21
C MET A 14 2.70 58.20 26.36
N LYS A 15 2.96 59.03 25.35
CA LYS A 15 4.22 59.57 24.83
C LYS A 15 5.52 58.75 25.00
N ARG A 16 6.12 58.48 23.83
CA ARG A 16 7.55 58.19 23.62
C ARG A 16 8.42 59.31 24.21
N SER A 17 9.43 58.94 24.99
CA SER A 17 10.63 59.75 25.23
C SER A 17 11.85 58.83 25.17
N LEU A 18 12.82 59.22 24.34
CA LEU A 18 14.15 58.63 24.31
C LEU A 18 14.88 58.97 25.62
N LEU A 19 15.65 58.02 26.15
CA LEU A 19 16.86 58.29 26.91
C LEU A 19 17.81 57.10 26.74
N ALA A 20 18.95 57.41 26.14
CA ALA A 20 20.08 56.52 26.00
C ALA A 20 20.71 56.25 27.37
N SER A 21 21.06 54.99 27.63
CA SER A 21 22.14 54.69 28.56
C SER A 21 22.92 53.51 28.02
N ALA A 22 24.15 53.79 27.61
CA ALA A 22 25.11 52.81 27.16
C ALA A 22 25.63 52.03 28.38
N MET A 23 25.44 50.72 28.38
CA MET A 23 26.23 49.80 29.19
C MET A 23 26.83 48.79 28.23
N GLY A 24 28.10 49.01 27.91
CA GLY A 24 28.91 48.07 27.15
C GLY A 24 29.12 46.81 27.98
N MET A 25 28.75 45.68 27.42
CA MET A 25 29.31 44.39 27.78
C MET A 25 29.74 43.72 26.49
N ALA A 26 31.05 43.67 26.30
CA ALA A 26 31.70 43.03 25.18
C ALA A 26 31.49 41.52 25.27
N PHE A 27 30.63 40.98 24.39
CA PHE A 27 30.68 39.57 24.05
C PHE A 27 31.61 39.41 22.85
N ALA A 28 32.80 38.86 23.11
CA ALA A 28 33.68 38.38 22.06
C ALA A 28 33.01 37.19 21.38
N LEU A 29 32.39 37.42 20.21
CA LEU A 29 32.05 36.34 19.29
C LEU A 29 33.35 35.82 18.68
N LEU A 30 33.83 34.69 19.18
CA LEU A 30 34.71 33.79 18.43
C LEU A 30 33.91 33.24 17.26
N ALA A 31 33.88 33.99 16.15
CA ALA A 31 33.47 33.46 14.86
C ALA A 31 34.58 32.54 14.37
N THR A 32 34.51 31.25 14.72
CA THR A 32 35.15 30.23 13.89
C THR A 32 34.41 30.22 12.57
N ALA A 33 34.90 31.00 11.61
CA ALA A 33 34.50 30.84 10.22
C ALA A 33 34.98 29.45 9.79
N SER A 34 34.12 28.45 9.92
CA SER A 34 34.22 27.27 9.07
C SER A 34 34.19 27.78 7.64
N PRO A 35 35.12 27.39 6.76
CA PRO A 35 34.97 27.71 5.36
C PRO A 35 33.63 27.15 4.93
N ALA A 36 32.75 28.00 4.43
CA ALA A 36 31.56 27.56 3.74
C ALA A 36 32.06 26.61 2.65
N GLN A 37 31.80 25.32 2.83
CA GLN A 37 31.96 24.34 1.79
C GLN A 37 31.01 24.85 0.70
N GLU A 38 31.56 25.44 -0.36
CA GLU A 38 30.79 25.67 -1.58
C GLU A 38 30.15 24.33 -1.89
N ALA A 39 28.83 24.26 -1.74
CA ALA A 39 28.07 23.14 -2.24
C ALA A 39 28.30 23.16 -3.74
N GLY A 40 29.29 22.39 -4.20
CA GLY A 40 29.61 22.24 -5.61
C GLY A 40 28.32 21.84 -6.30
N GLY A 41 27.68 22.80 -6.95
CA GLY A 41 26.43 22.57 -7.65
C GLY A 41 26.68 21.47 -8.66
N ALA A 42 25.84 20.42 -8.62
CA ALA A 42 25.88 19.41 -9.67
C ALA A 42 25.85 20.13 -11.03
N PRO A 43 26.71 19.73 -11.99
CA PRO A 43 26.74 20.38 -13.29
C PRO A 43 25.33 20.41 -13.90
N PRO A 44 24.97 21.47 -14.65
CA PRO A 44 23.67 21.55 -15.28
C PRO A 44 23.43 20.31 -16.15
N ARG A 45 22.35 19.57 -15.86
CA ARG A 45 21.97 18.38 -16.64
C ARG A 45 21.56 18.78 -18.04
N ALA A 46 22.07 18.06 -19.05
CA ALA A 46 21.59 18.23 -20.41
C ALA A 46 20.17 17.67 -20.53
N ALA A 47 19.37 18.19 -21.48
CA ALA A 47 18.02 17.68 -21.73
C ALA A 47 18.01 16.17 -22.05
N ALA A 48 19.08 15.67 -22.69
CA ALA A 48 19.26 14.25 -23.01
C ALA A 48 19.47 13.35 -21.77
N ASP A 49 19.84 13.93 -20.62
CA ASP A 49 20.06 13.18 -19.38
C ASP A 49 18.75 12.94 -18.61
N TYR A 50 17.65 13.59 -19.02
CA TYR A 50 16.34 13.38 -18.41
C TYR A 50 15.72 12.09 -18.93
N PRO A 51 15.26 11.19 -18.04
CA PRO A 51 14.62 9.96 -18.47
C PRO A 51 13.37 10.22 -19.31
N ALA A 52 13.33 9.64 -20.50
CA ALA A 52 12.18 9.74 -21.40
C ALA A 52 11.00 8.87 -20.91
N PRO A 53 9.75 9.26 -21.24
CA PRO A 53 8.59 8.38 -21.04
C PRO A 53 8.72 7.09 -21.87
N GLN A 54 8.07 6.02 -21.41
CA GLN A 54 7.93 4.81 -22.20
C GLN A 54 7.07 5.09 -23.46
N THR A 55 7.50 4.54 -24.60
CA THR A 55 6.79 4.69 -25.88
C THR A 55 6.06 3.41 -26.26
N PHE A 56 4.97 3.57 -27.01
CA PHE A 56 4.08 2.48 -27.42
C PHE A 56 3.85 2.53 -28.93
N PRO A 57 4.81 2.08 -29.75
CA PRO A 57 4.78 2.27 -31.20
C PRO A 57 3.64 1.52 -31.90
N LYS A 58 3.03 0.54 -31.23
CA LYS A 58 1.88 -0.23 -31.73
C LYS A 58 0.54 0.24 -31.17
N ALA A 59 0.51 1.32 -30.38
CA ALA A 59 -0.68 1.72 -29.66
C ALA A 59 -1.87 1.99 -30.58
N ASN A 60 -3.03 1.44 -30.21
CA ASN A 60 -4.30 1.91 -30.71
C ASN A 60 -4.73 3.15 -29.89
N GLU A 61 -4.34 4.33 -30.35
CA GLU A 61 -4.56 5.60 -29.65
C GLU A 61 -6.03 5.88 -29.32
N LYS A 62 -6.95 5.48 -30.21
CA LYS A 62 -8.39 5.63 -29.97
C LYS A 62 -8.83 4.77 -28.78
N ALA A 63 -8.46 3.49 -28.76
CA ALA A 63 -8.81 2.59 -27.66
C ALA A 63 -8.15 3.02 -26.34
N VAL A 64 -6.89 3.50 -26.38
CA VAL A 64 -6.22 4.07 -25.20
C VAL A 64 -7.04 5.25 -24.64
N ALA A 65 -7.48 6.18 -25.49
CA ALA A 65 -8.28 7.33 -25.08
C ALA A 65 -9.64 6.91 -24.50
N GLU A 66 -10.32 5.94 -25.11
CA GLU A 66 -11.62 5.42 -24.67
C GLU A 66 -11.52 4.81 -23.26
N HIS A 67 -10.57 3.90 -23.04
CA HIS A 67 -10.40 3.24 -21.74
C HIS A 67 -9.87 4.19 -20.65
N LEU A 68 -8.99 5.13 -20.98
CA LEU A 68 -8.59 6.18 -20.03
C LEU A 68 -9.76 7.08 -19.63
N SER A 69 -10.63 7.42 -20.59
CA SER A 69 -11.84 8.21 -20.32
C SER A 69 -12.79 7.46 -19.40
N ALA A 70 -13.03 6.17 -19.67
CA ALA A 70 -13.85 5.30 -18.83
C ALA A 70 -13.28 5.17 -17.41
N ALA A 71 -11.98 4.89 -17.28
CA ALA A 71 -11.28 4.79 -15.99
C ALA A 71 -11.37 6.11 -15.21
N ARG A 72 -11.15 7.26 -15.86
CA ARG A 72 -11.24 8.58 -15.24
C ARG A 72 -12.65 8.89 -14.75
N LYS A 73 -13.68 8.52 -15.52
CA LYS A 73 -15.08 8.70 -15.12
C LYS A 73 -15.43 7.86 -13.89
N LEU A 74 -14.94 6.62 -13.83
CA LEU A 74 -15.10 5.76 -12.65
C LEU A 74 -14.35 6.30 -11.43
N ALA A 75 -13.15 6.85 -11.66
CA ALA A 75 -12.28 7.32 -10.60
C ALA A 75 -12.84 8.52 -9.82
N GLY A 76 -13.58 9.41 -10.50
CA GLY A 76 -13.99 10.66 -9.86
C GLY A 76 -12.78 11.43 -9.32
N THR A 77 -12.94 12.07 -8.17
CA THR A 77 -11.83 12.72 -7.45
C THR A 77 -11.20 11.81 -6.40
N ASP A 78 -11.97 10.85 -5.89
CA ASP A 78 -11.63 10.05 -4.72
C ASP A 78 -10.76 8.83 -5.02
N LEU A 79 -10.80 8.32 -6.26
CA LEU A 79 -9.90 7.25 -6.75
C LEU A 79 -8.97 7.73 -7.87
N PHE A 80 -8.90 9.05 -8.10
CA PHE A 80 -8.01 9.60 -9.13
C PHE A 80 -6.53 9.25 -8.91
N PRO A 81 -5.97 9.31 -7.68
CA PRO A 81 -4.56 8.99 -7.47
C PRO A 81 -4.24 7.54 -7.85
N ASP A 82 -5.01 6.57 -7.37
CA ASP A 82 -4.84 5.17 -7.76
C ASP A 82 -5.02 4.94 -9.27
N MET A 83 -6.08 5.50 -9.88
CA MET A 83 -6.28 5.42 -11.33
C MET A 83 -5.11 6.01 -12.12
N ALA A 84 -4.63 7.19 -11.74
CA ALA A 84 -3.51 7.84 -12.39
C ALA A 84 -2.22 7.02 -12.23
N HIS A 85 -1.96 6.50 -11.03
CA HIS A 85 -0.83 5.63 -10.79
C HIS A 85 -0.87 4.41 -11.71
N ARG A 86 -2.02 3.73 -11.76
CA ARG A 86 -2.21 2.45 -12.43
C ARG A 86 -2.28 2.55 -13.95
N CYS A 87 -3.11 3.44 -14.47
CA CYS A 87 -3.35 3.59 -15.90
C CYS A 87 -2.23 4.40 -16.60
N ILE A 88 -1.52 5.27 -15.87
CA ILE A 88 -0.61 6.27 -16.48
C ILE A 88 0.80 6.21 -15.91
N ILE A 89 0.99 6.45 -14.60
CA ILE A 89 2.34 6.66 -14.04
C ILE A 89 3.19 5.40 -14.14
N SER A 90 2.70 4.26 -13.65
CA SER A 90 3.40 2.97 -13.72
C SER A 90 3.82 2.55 -15.15
N PRO A 91 2.91 2.56 -16.14
CA PRO A 91 3.24 2.16 -17.51
C PRO A 91 4.00 3.20 -18.33
N VAL A 92 3.76 4.50 -18.14
CA VAL A 92 4.35 5.56 -18.99
C VAL A 92 5.60 6.17 -18.36
N TYR A 93 5.66 6.25 -17.02
CA TYR A 93 6.69 6.93 -16.27
C TYR A 93 7.32 6.05 -15.17
N PRO A 94 7.92 4.89 -15.51
CA PRO A 94 8.41 3.93 -14.52
C PRO A 94 9.52 4.49 -13.60
N VAL A 95 10.26 5.51 -14.05
CA VAL A 95 11.23 6.22 -13.20
C VAL A 95 10.55 6.97 -12.07
N ARG A 96 9.36 7.56 -12.31
CA ARG A 96 8.60 8.23 -11.25
C ARG A 96 8.20 7.21 -10.19
N VAL A 97 7.72 6.03 -10.59
CA VAL A 97 7.40 4.95 -9.65
C VAL A 97 8.62 4.59 -8.81
N ARG A 98 9.79 4.34 -9.41
CA ARG A 98 11.01 4.03 -8.64
C ARG A 98 11.47 5.15 -7.71
N GLY A 99 11.05 6.40 -7.94
CA GLY A 99 11.34 7.53 -7.06
C GLY A 99 10.47 7.59 -5.81
N ILE A 100 9.34 6.87 -5.77
CA ILE A 100 8.39 6.88 -4.65
C ILE A 100 8.10 5.48 -4.08
N GLN A 101 8.18 4.42 -4.88
CA GLN A 101 8.13 3.02 -4.48
C GLN A 101 9.55 2.45 -4.42
N PHE A 102 10.11 2.42 -3.22
CA PHE A 102 11.43 1.87 -2.92
C PHE A 102 11.41 1.29 -1.52
N ASP A 103 12.36 0.40 -1.22
CA ASP A 103 12.44 -0.21 0.11
C ASP A 103 12.76 0.85 1.16
N GLY A 104 11.80 1.05 2.05
CA GLY A 104 11.81 2.19 2.96
C GLY A 104 11.01 1.90 4.20
N LYS A 105 11.52 2.36 5.35
CA LYS A 105 10.80 2.22 6.62
C LYS A 105 9.58 3.12 6.61
N ILE A 106 8.44 2.56 6.99
CA ILE A 106 7.22 3.28 7.35
C ILE A 106 6.89 3.01 8.81
N THR A 107 6.09 3.88 9.41
CA THR A 107 5.59 3.66 10.77
C THR A 107 4.50 2.58 10.73
N PRO A 108 4.65 1.46 11.45
CA PRO A 108 3.63 0.42 11.45
C PRO A 108 2.35 0.93 12.14
N THR A 109 1.19 0.47 11.66
CA THR A 109 -0.10 1.08 12.01
C THR A 109 -1.15 0.03 12.32
N ARG A 110 -1.91 0.22 13.40
CA ARG A 110 -3.16 -0.51 13.62
C ARG A 110 -4.24 0.11 12.74
N ILE A 111 -4.68 -0.60 11.71
CA ILE A 111 -5.67 -0.10 10.74
C ILE A 111 -7.09 -0.31 11.27
N PHE A 112 -7.37 -1.49 11.84
CA PHE A 112 -8.64 -1.84 12.47
C PHE A 112 -8.36 -2.46 13.84
N ASP A 113 -9.42 -2.78 14.59
CA ASP A 113 -9.29 -3.37 15.92
C ASP A 113 -8.37 -4.61 15.92
N GLN A 114 -8.41 -5.40 14.85
CA GLN A 114 -7.63 -6.62 14.69
C GLN A 114 -6.73 -6.68 13.45
N LEU A 115 -6.68 -5.64 12.61
CA LEU A 115 -5.85 -5.61 11.41
C LEU A 115 -4.73 -4.57 11.53
N TYR A 116 -3.51 -4.98 11.22
CA TYR A 116 -2.30 -4.19 11.41
C TYR A 116 -1.46 -4.18 10.14
N SER A 117 -0.92 -3.03 9.76
CA SER A 117 0.11 -2.88 8.73
C SER A 117 1.49 -2.90 9.36
N VAL A 118 2.33 -3.82 8.87
CA VAL A 118 3.68 -4.08 9.40
C VAL A 118 4.75 -4.11 8.30
N GLY A 119 4.36 -3.79 7.07
CA GLY A 119 5.23 -3.79 5.90
C GLY A 119 6.15 -2.57 5.80
N GLN A 120 6.53 -2.28 4.56
CA GLN A 120 7.49 -1.24 4.20
C GLN A 120 6.96 -0.41 3.00
N ASN A 121 7.66 0.65 2.62
CA ASN A 121 7.21 1.62 1.62
C ASN A 121 6.89 1.04 0.22
N ALA A 122 7.62 0.04 -0.24
CA ALA A 122 7.38 -0.61 -1.51
C ALA A 122 6.38 -1.78 -1.43
N VAL A 123 6.37 -2.54 -0.33
CA VAL A 123 5.54 -3.76 -0.17
C VAL A 123 4.79 -3.74 1.16
N SER A 124 3.48 -3.90 1.09
CA SER A 124 2.64 -4.06 2.26
C SER A 124 2.79 -5.46 2.85
N ALA A 125 2.73 -5.55 4.18
CA ALA A 125 2.51 -6.79 4.89
C ALA A 125 1.49 -6.52 6.00
N TYR A 126 0.53 -7.44 6.18
CA TYR A 126 -0.58 -7.24 7.11
C TYR A 126 -0.69 -8.37 8.12
N VAL A 127 -0.97 -8.05 9.38
CA VAL A 127 -1.28 -9.03 10.41
C VAL A 127 -2.75 -8.92 10.79
N LEU A 128 -3.47 -10.03 10.65
CA LEU A 128 -4.82 -10.20 11.19
C LEU A 128 -4.74 -10.97 12.50
N LYS A 129 -5.08 -10.30 13.60
CA LYS A 129 -5.14 -10.89 14.94
C LYS A 129 -6.48 -11.59 15.15
N THR A 130 -6.42 -12.79 15.73
CA THR A 130 -7.62 -13.59 16.07
C THR A 130 -7.53 -14.03 17.53
N SER A 131 -8.60 -14.62 18.06
CA SER A 131 -8.59 -15.21 19.40
C SER A 131 -7.64 -16.41 19.56
N ALA A 132 -7.19 -17.05 18.47
CA ALA A 132 -6.33 -18.25 18.51
C ALA A 132 -4.92 -18.06 17.93
N GLY A 133 -4.54 -16.82 17.59
CA GLY A 133 -3.22 -16.47 17.05
C GLY A 133 -3.28 -15.45 15.93
N LEU A 134 -2.18 -15.33 15.18
CA LEU A 134 -2.01 -14.34 14.12
C LEU A 134 -1.98 -15.01 12.74
N ILE A 135 -2.55 -14.32 11.75
CA ILE A 135 -2.42 -14.63 10.33
C ILE A 135 -1.63 -13.48 9.71
N LEU A 136 -0.49 -13.78 9.11
CA LEU A 136 0.36 -12.81 8.41
C LEU A 136 0.10 -12.92 6.90
N PHE A 137 -0.09 -11.79 6.23
CA PHE A 137 -0.15 -11.67 4.78
C PHE A 137 1.15 -11.06 4.26
N ASP A 138 1.81 -11.79 3.36
CA ASP A 138 3.10 -11.47 2.74
C ASP A 138 4.25 -11.24 3.75
N THR A 139 5.48 -11.32 3.25
CA THR A 139 6.69 -11.47 4.09
C THR A 139 7.89 -10.65 3.61
N LEU A 140 7.64 -9.67 2.73
CA LEU A 140 8.66 -8.78 2.14
C LEU A 140 9.72 -9.53 1.33
N ASP A 141 10.78 -8.80 0.96
CA ASP A 141 11.75 -9.19 -0.06
C ASP A 141 12.70 -10.29 0.37
N ASN A 142 12.95 -10.47 1.67
CA ASN A 142 13.96 -11.40 2.17
C ASN A 142 13.84 -11.63 3.69
N ALA A 143 14.61 -12.62 4.18
CA ALA A 143 14.68 -12.96 5.60
C ALA A 143 15.22 -11.83 6.49
N ASP A 144 16.07 -10.94 5.98
CA ASP A 144 16.64 -9.86 6.79
C ASP A 144 15.64 -8.74 7.01
N GLU A 145 14.80 -8.42 6.02
CA GLU A 145 13.65 -7.54 6.22
C GLU A 145 12.63 -8.16 7.17
N ALA A 146 12.36 -9.46 7.06
CA ALA A 146 11.49 -10.14 8.02
C ALA A 146 12.00 -10.01 9.47
N LYS A 147 13.32 -10.20 9.69
CA LYS A 147 13.98 -10.11 11.01
C LYS A 147 14.08 -8.68 11.55
N THR A 148 14.46 -7.74 10.70
CA THR A 148 14.93 -6.41 11.13
C THR A 148 13.91 -5.30 10.91
N LEU A 149 12.82 -5.58 10.17
CA LEU A 149 11.75 -4.64 9.88
C LEU A 149 10.38 -5.21 10.26
N LEU A 150 9.95 -6.32 9.66
CA LEU A 150 8.58 -6.86 9.85
C LEU A 150 8.34 -7.28 11.30
N VAL A 151 9.21 -8.13 11.88
CA VAL A 151 9.10 -8.57 13.27
C VAL A 151 9.15 -7.39 14.25
N PRO A 152 10.12 -6.47 14.18
CA PRO A 152 10.12 -5.28 15.03
C PRO A 152 8.87 -4.39 14.86
N ASN A 153 8.30 -4.31 13.65
CA ASN A 153 7.07 -3.58 13.40
C ASN A 153 5.86 -4.22 14.09
N MET A 154 5.77 -5.56 14.09
CA MET A 154 4.77 -6.30 14.86
C MET A 154 4.90 -6.02 16.36
N GLU A 155 6.12 -6.11 16.89
CA GLU A 155 6.40 -5.91 18.32
C GLU A 155 6.04 -4.49 18.80
N LYS A 156 6.34 -3.46 18.00
CA LYS A 156 5.94 -2.06 18.28
C LYS A 156 4.43 -1.90 18.42
N LEU A 157 3.65 -2.72 17.73
CA LEU A 157 2.18 -2.72 17.79
C LEU A 157 1.63 -3.66 18.89
N GLY A 158 2.51 -4.22 19.73
CA GLY A 158 2.14 -5.12 20.81
C GLY A 158 1.70 -6.51 20.34
N LEU A 159 2.12 -6.92 19.13
CA LEU A 159 1.91 -8.27 18.61
C LEU A 159 3.11 -9.15 18.96
N ASP A 160 2.86 -10.43 19.28
CA ASP A 160 3.90 -11.43 19.47
C ASP A 160 4.07 -12.25 18.17
N PRO A 161 5.20 -12.12 17.44
CA PRO A 161 5.45 -12.88 16.22
C PRO A 161 5.41 -14.40 16.41
N LYS A 162 5.66 -14.92 17.62
CA LYS A 162 5.54 -16.36 17.90
C LYS A 162 4.10 -16.86 17.85
N GLN A 163 3.12 -15.95 17.84
CA GLN A 163 1.71 -16.29 17.68
C GLN A 163 1.28 -16.42 16.22
N ILE A 164 2.16 -16.18 15.24
CA ILE A 164 1.85 -16.44 13.83
C ILE A 164 1.56 -17.94 13.66
N LYS A 165 0.36 -18.26 13.19
CA LYS A 165 -0.08 -19.63 12.89
C LYS A 165 -0.10 -19.90 11.39
N TYR A 166 -0.40 -18.87 10.61
CA TYR A 166 -0.48 -18.94 9.17
C TYR A 166 0.21 -17.75 8.54
N ILE A 167 0.94 -18.03 7.46
CA ILE A 167 1.51 -17.03 6.55
C ILE A 167 0.83 -17.23 5.21
N VAL A 168 0.09 -16.23 4.74
CA VAL A 168 -0.58 -16.23 3.45
C VAL A 168 0.28 -15.45 2.47
N ILE A 169 0.75 -16.13 1.43
CA ILE A 169 1.42 -15.50 0.29
C ILE A 169 0.36 -15.15 -0.74
N THR A 170 0.19 -13.86 -0.98
CA THR A 170 -0.85 -13.36 -1.89
C THR A 170 -0.55 -13.72 -3.34
N HIS A 171 0.73 -13.75 -3.73
CA HIS A 171 1.15 -14.26 -5.03
C HIS A 171 2.66 -14.60 -5.08
N GLY A 172 3.06 -15.38 -6.08
CA GLY A 172 4.40 -15.96 -6.21
C GLY A 172 5.53 -15.02 -6.68
N HIS A 173 5.46 -13.72 -6.43
CA HIS A 173 6.61 -12.82 -6.66
C HIS A 173 7.48 -12.69 -5.41
N GLY A 174 8.80 -12.56 -5.62
CA GLY A 174 9.81 -12.66 -4.56
C GLY A 174 9.70 -11.63 -3.45
N ASP A 175 9.19 -10.45 -3.78
CA ASP A 175 8.89 -9.35 -2.86
C ASP A 175 7.77 -9.67 -1.85
N HIS A 176 7.01 -10.74 -2.07
CA HIS A 176 5.91 -11.15 -1.17
C HIS A 176 6.23 -12.39 -0.33
N TYR A 177 7.12 -13.27 -0.77
CA TYR A 177 7.47 -14.51 -0.04
C TYR A 177 8.91 -14.58 0.46
N GLY A 178 9.73 -13.54 0.26
CA GLY A 178 11.16 -13.59 0.55
C GLY A 178 11.50 -13.84 2.02
N GLY A 179 10.64 -13.42 2.95
CA GLY A 179 10.78 -13.72 4.38
C GLY A 179 10.15 -15.04 4.85
N ALA A 180 9.37 -15.71 3.99
CA ALA A 180 8.46 -16.78 4.38
C ALA A 180 9.17 -18.00 4.96
N GLN A 181 10.27 -18.46 4.35
CA GLN A 181 11.02 -19.61 4.87
C GLN A 181 11.54 -19.36 6.29
N TRP A 182 12.14 -18.19 6.52
CA TRP A 182 12.70 -17.86 7.82
C TRP A 182 11.61 -17.74 8.89
N LEU A 183 10.49 -17.06 8.58
CA LEU A 183 9.36 -16.95 9.50
C LEU A 183 8.73 -18.30 9.81
N GLN A 184 8.58 -19.18 8.81
CA GLN A 184 8.08 -20.54 8.99
C GLN A 184 8.96 -21.33 9.97
N GLN A 185 10.29 -21.25 9.82
CA GLN A 185 11.23 -21.92 10.74
C GLN A 185 11.20 -21.31 12.15
N ALA A 186 11.09 -19.99 12.25
CA ALA A 186 11.12 -19.27 13.53
C ALA A 186 9.84 -19.46 14.36
N THR A 187 8.70 -19.68 13.71
CA THR A 187 7.37 -19.67 14.35
C THR A 187 6.67 -21.03 14.31
N GLY A 188 7.04 -21.90 13.37
CA GLY A 188 6.28 -23.12 13.06
C GLY A 188 4.96 -22.85 12.34
N ALA A 189 4.72 -21.63 11.85
CA ALA A 189 3.53 -21.27 11.09
C ALA A 189 3.42 -22.09 9.79
N LYS A 190 2.20 -22.38 9.36
CA LYS A 190 1.96 -22.99 8.05
C LYS A 190 1.93 -21.93 6.97
N VAL A 191 2.63 -22.16 5.86
CA VAL A 191 2.60 -21.27 4.70
C VAL A 191 1.49 -21.70 3.73
N ILE A 192 0.69 -20.72 3.31
CA ILE A 192 -0.45 -20.86 2.41
C ILE A 192 -0.17 -20.07 1.13
N ALA A 193 -0.36 -20.70 -0.02
CA ALA A 193 -0.46 -20.04 -1.33
C ALA A 193 -1.48 -20.82 -2.18
N SER A 194 -1.80 -20.34 -3.38
CA SER A 194 -2.52 -21.19 -4.34
C SER A 194 -1.58 -22.27 -4.90
N ALA A 195 -2.13 -23.40 -5.34
CA ALA A 195 -1.35 -24.47 -5.97
C ALA A 195 -0.52 -23.95 -7.17
N ILE A 196 -1.12 -23.08 -7.99
CA ILE A 196 -0.49 -22.53 -9.19
C ILE A 196 0.70 -21.63 -8.84
N ASP A 197 0.59 -20.82 -7.79
CA ASP A 197 1.70 -19.96 -7.38
C ASP A 197 2.73 -20.71 -6.52
N TRP A 198 2.37 -21.79 -5.84
CA TRP A 198 3.36 -22.74 -5.30
C TRP A 198 4.26 -23.28 -6.40
N GLU A 199 3.68 -23.79 -7.49
CA GLU A 199 4.47 -24.25 -8.64
C GLU A 199 5.35 -23.14 -9.23
N MET A 200 4.84 -21.90 -9.27
CA MET A 200 5.61 -20.75 -9.75
C MET A 200 6.82 -20.46 -8.85
N MET A 201 6.63 -20.47 -7.53
CA MET A 201 7.71 -20.27 -6.56
C MET A 201 8.74 -21.42 -6.65
N GLU A 202 8.30 -22.67 -6.74
CA GLU A 202 9.15 -23.87 -6.83
C GLU A 202 10.01 -23.93 -8.09
N LYS A 203 9.50 -23.41 -9.22
CA LYS A 203 10.29 -23.24 -10.46
C LYS A 203 11.40 -22.20 -10.33
N GLY A 204 11.33 -21.38 -9.28
CA GLY A 204 12.28 -20.32 -8.99
C GLY A 204 11.90 -18.99 -9.66
N PRO A 205 12.22 -17.86 -9.02
CA PRO A 205 11.97 -16.55 -9.60
C PRO A 205 12.81 -16.34 -10.86
N LYS A 206 12.34 -15.45 -11.73
CA LYS A 206 13.12 -15.02 -12.91
C LYS A 206 14.48 -14.46 -12.46
N PRO A 207 15.53 -14.53 -13.32
CA PRO A 207 16.83 -13.94 -13.00
C PRO A 207 16.69 -12.48 -12.55
N GLY A 208 17.38 -12.12 -11.47
CA GLY A 208 17.27 -10.81 -10.86
C GLY A 208 17.64 -10.84 -9.38
N VAL A 209 17.20 -9.82 -8.64
CA VAL A 209 17.49 -9.66 -7.21
C VAL A 209 16.97 -10.82 -6.34
N PHE A 210 15.93 -11.50 -6.82
CA PHE A 210 15.28 -12.60 -6.11
C PHE A 210 15.78 -14.00 -6.50
N LYS A 211 16.74 -14.12 -7.43
CA LYS A 211 17.10 -15.41 -8.07
C LYS A 211 17.46 -16.55 -7.09
N ASP A 212 17.98 -16.21 -5.92
CA ASP A 212 18.42 -17.17 -4.89
C ASP A 212 17.50 -17.17 -3.66
N LEU A 213 16.23 -16.73 -3.81
CA LEU A 213 15.30 -16.67 -2.68
C LEU A 213 15.03 -18.05 -2.09
N PRO A 214 15.16 -18.20 -0.76
CA PRO A 214 14.84 -19.45 -0.11
C PRO A 214 13.34 -19.74 -0.17
N LEU A 215 12.99 -20.96 -0.54
CA LEU A 215 11.60 -21.40 -0.55
C LEU A 215 11.17 -21.92 0.82
N PRO A 216 10.01 -21.49 1.35
CA PRO A 216 9.40 -22.17 2.48
C PRO A 216 9.04 -23.60 2.12
N LYS A 217 8.90 -24.46 3.12
CA LYS A 217 8.28 -25.76 2.94
C LYS A 217 6.84 -25.57 2.45
N HIS A 218 6.48 -26.28 1.40
CA HIS A 218 5.12 -26.35 0.88
C HIS A 218 4.20 -27.04 1.90
N ASP A 219 3.38 -26.26 2.63
CA ASP A 219 2.50 -26.78 3.68
C ASP A 219 1.04 -26.88 3.27
N MET A 220 0.48 -25.79 2.71
CA MET A 220 -0.95 -25.70 2.43
C MET A 220 -1.24 -24.97 1.11
N GLU A 221 -2.15 -25.56 0.34
CA GLU A 221 -2.72 -24.94 -0.86
C GLU A 221 -4.12 -24.43 -0.54
N MET A 222 -4.44 -23.23 -1.01
CA MET A 222 -5.78 -22.68 -0.97
C MET A 222 -6.37 -22.63 -2.38
N LYS A 223 -7.54 -23.23 -2.55
CA LYS A 223 -8.26 -23.24 -3.83
C LYS A 223 -9.28 -22.10 -3.86
N ASP A 224 -9.82 -21.91 -5.04
CA ASP A 224 -10.87 -20.93 -5.26
C ASP A 224 -12.12 -21.24 -4.42
N GLY A 225 -12.53 -20.27 -3.59
CA GLY A 225 -13.69 -20.37 -2.72
C GLY A 225 -13.42 -20.98 -1.34
N ASP A 226 -12.23 -21.52 -1.11
CA ASP A 226 -11.83 -22.14 0.17
C ASP A 226 -11.81 -21.11 1.30
N THR A 227 -11.80 -21.62 2.54
CA THR A 227 -11.79 -20.78 3.74
C THR A 227 -10.74 -21.24 4.75
N LEU A 228 -10.14 -20.27 5.44
CA LEU A 228 -9.35 -20.51 6.65
C LEU A 228 -10.10 -19.94 7.85
N THR A 229 -10.28 -20.74 8.90
CA THR A 229 -10.77 -20.26 10.19
C THR A 229 -9.67 -20.41 11.24
N LEU A 230 -9.38 -19.33 11.95
CA LEU A 230 -8.50 -19.32 13.12
C LEU A 230 -9.21 -18.57 14.24
N GLY A 231 -9.53 -19.27 15.32
CA GLY A 231 -10.27 -18.69 16.44
C GLY A 231 -11.65 -18.22 16.02
N ASP A 232 -11.90 -16.93 16.21
CA ASP A 232 -13.16 -16.21 15.94
C ASP A 232 -13.25 -15.61 14.54
N THR A 233 -12.23 -15.80 13.70
CA THR A 233 -12.13 -15.16 12.39
C THR A 233 -12.07 -16.19 11.27
N THR A 234 -12.92 -16.01 10.25
CA THR A 234 -12.93 -16.79 9.01
C THR A 234 -12.58 -15.90 7.83
N ILE A 235 -11.61 -16.33 7.04
CA ILE A 235 -11.17 -15.70 5.78
C ILE A 235 -11.63 -16.59 4.63
N ARG A 236 -12.19 -15.99 3.59
CA ARG A 236 -12.49 -16.68 2.33
C ARG A 236 -11.50 -16.26 1.26
N PHE A 237 -10.99 -17.23 0.52
CA PHE A 237 -10.00 -17.01 -0.52
C PHE A 237 -10.55 -17.27 -1.91
N TYR A 238 -10.01 -16.58 -2.90
CA TYR A 238 -10.36 -16.73 -4.30
C TYR A 238 -9.13 -16.62 -5.16
N VAL A 239 -9.05 -17.44 -6.20
CA VAL A 239 -7.97 -17.35 -7.19
C VAL A 239 -8.38 -16.28 -8.21
N THR A 240 -7.60 -15.21 -8.28
CA THR A 240 -7.85 -14.04 -9.11
C THR A 240 -6.69 -13.84 -10.09
N PRO A 241 -6.59 -14.67 -11.15
CA PRO A 241 -5.44 -14.68 -12.05
C PRO A 241 -5.25 -13.33 -12.75
N GLY A 242 -4.02 -13.03 -13.12
CA GLY A 242 -3.67 -11.87 -13.94
C GLY A 242 -2.29 -11.32 -13.60
N HIS A 243 -2.07 -10.97 -12.33
CA HIS A 243 -0.76 -10.50 -11.85
C HIS A 243 0.26 -11.63 -11.81
N THR A 244 -0.13 -12.73 -11.18
CA THR A 244 0.39 -14.07 -11.39
C THR A 244 -0.76 -14.99 -11.83
N PRO A 245 -0.48 -16.18 -12.38
CA PRO A 245 -1.52 -17.14 -12.73
C PRO A 245 -2.30 -17.66 -11.50
N GLY A 246 -1.69 -17.66 -10.31
CA GLY A 246 -2.27 -18.17 -9.08
C GLY A 246 -2.50 -17.11 -8.00
N THR A 247 -2.57 -15.82 -8.34
CA THR A 247 -2.83 -14.75 -7.37
C THR A 247 -4.01 -15.10 -6.47
N LEU A 248 -3.82 -15.01 -5.16
CA LEU A 248 -4.78 -15.38 -4.13
C LEU A 248 -5.31 -14.12 -3.44
N SER A 249 -6.60 -13.83 -3.65
CA SER A 249 -7.31 -12.72 -3.01
C SER A 249 -8.14 -13.20 -1.82
N ALA A 250 -8.38 -12.31 -0.85
CA ALA A 250 -9.04 -12.65 0.41
C ALA A 250 -10.20 -11.70 0.75
N ILE A 251 -11.26 -12.26 1.32
CA ILE A 251 -12.37 -11.51 1.93
C ILE A 251 -12.49 -11.92 3.40
N PHE A 252 -12.46 -10.95 4.31
CA PHE A 252 -12.55 -11.21 5.76
C PHE A 252 -13.16 -10.04 6.53
N PRO A 253 -13.80 -10.30 7.69
CA PRO A 253 -14.35 -9.25 8.53
C PRO A 253 -13.27 -8.56 9.36
N VAL A 254 -13.49 -7.28 9.65
CA VAL A 254 -12.75 -6.50 10.65
C VAL A 254 -13.73 -5.64 11.44
N THR A 255 -13.26 -5.01 12.50
CA THR A 255 -14.05 -4.03 13.25
C THR A 255 -13.32 -2.71 13.44
N ASP A 256 -14.05 -1.62 13.34
CA ASP A 256 -13.59 -0.27 13.66
C ASP A 256 -14.39 0.22 14.87
N HIS A 257 -13.75 0.34 16.03
CA HIS A 257 -14.42 0.66 17.29
C HIS A 257 -15.63 -0.27 17.58
N GLY A 258 -15.47 -1.57 17.27
CA GLY A 258 -16.52 -2.58 17.44
C GLY A 258 -17.60 -2.60 16.33
N GLN A 259 -17.59 -1.66 15.38
CA GLN A 259 -18.49 -1.70 14.22
C GLN A 259 -17.90 -2.60 13.14
N ARG A 260 -18.72 -3.51 12.60
CA ARG A 260 -18.26 -4.53 11.65
C ARG A 260 -18.12 -3.96 10.24
N HIS A 261 -16.99 -4.24 9.60
CA HIS A 261 -16.68 -3.96 8.20
C HIS A 261 -16.15 -5.21 7.49
N VAL A 262 -16.05 -5.17 6.16
CA VAL A 262 -15.58 -6.30 5.34
C VAL A 262 -14.47 -5.85 4.41
N VAL A 263 -13.29 -6.44 4.58
CA VAL A 263 -12.11 -6.22 3.74
C VAL A 263 -12.23 -7.06 2.47
N GLY A 264 -11.99 -6.42 1.32
CA GLY A 264 -11.66 -7.11 0.08
C GLY A 264 -10.20 -6.85 -0.28
N PHE A 265 -9.35 -7.84 -0.03
CA PHE A 265 -7.93 -7.75 -0.32
C PHE A 265 -7.60 -8.46 -1.65
N ASN A 266 -7.33 -7.67 -2.69
CA ASN A 266 -6.85 -8.22 -3.96
C ASN A 266 -5.35 -8.54 -3.85
N GLY A 267 -5.00 -9.82 -3.96
CA GLY A 267 -3.63 -10.30 -3.71
C GLY A 267 -2.61 -9.94 -4.79
N GLY A 268 -3.04 -9.38 -5.92
CA GLY A 268 -2.19 -9.05 -7.07
C GLY A 268 -2.57 -7.69 -7.61
N THR A 269 -2.52 -6.68 -6.74
CA THR A 269 -2.82 -5.31 -7.15
C THR A 269 -1.82 -4.91 -8.21
N GLY A 270 -2.32 -4.39 -9.33
CA GLY A 270 -1.45 -4.07 -10.45
C GLY A 270 -1.43 -5.08 -11.60
N GLY A 271 -2.38 -6.04 -11.66
CA GLY A 271 -2.72 -6.81 -12.86
C GLY A 271 -1.55 -7.43 -13.63
N GLY A 272 -1.79 -7.86 -14.87
CA GLY A 272 -0.74 -8.50 -15.68
C GLY A 272 0.32 -7.56 -16.24
N ARG A 273 1.54 -8.07 -16.43
CA ARG A 273 2.68 -7.37 -17.04
C ARG A 273 2.91 -7.76 -18.51
N ASP A 274 2.30 -8.85 -18.96
CA ASP A 274 2.33 -9.33 -20.34
C ASP A 274 0.91 -9.52 -20.89
N GLU A 275 0.78 -9.84 -22.17
CA GLU A 275 -0.53 -10.00 -22.82
C GLU A 275 -1.39 -11.04 -22.11
N ALA A 276 -0.83 -12.20 -21.75
CA ALA A 276 -1.57 -13.28 -21.11
C ALA A 276 -2.12 -12.84 -19.74
N GLY A 277 -1.29 -12.20 -18.90
CA GLY A 277 -1.71 -11.68 -17.61
C GLY A 277 -2.74 -10.55 -17.74
N LEU A 278 -2.57 -9.66 -18.72
CA LEU A 278 -3.52 -8.57 -18.97
C LEU A 278 -4.89 -9.12 -19.35
N ARG A 279 -4.95 -10.05 -20.31
CA ARG A 279 -6.19 -10.73 -20.73
C ARG A 279 -6.84 -11.50 -19.59
N ALA A 280 -6.06 -12.20 -18.78
CA ALA A 280 -6.58 -12.93 -17.62
C ALA A 280 -7.13 -11.99 -16.53
N SER A 281 -6.50 -10.83 -16.33
CA SER A 281 -6.88 -9.89 -15.27
C SER A 281 -8.26 -9.27 -15.47
N ILE A 282 -8.69 -9.06 -16.72
CA ILE A 282 -9.96 -8.38 -17.01
C ILE A 282 -11.20 -9.17 -16.52
N PRO A 283 -11.44 -10.42 -16.93
CA PRO A 283 -12.54 -11.23 -16.39
C PRO A 283 -12.34 -11.57 -14.91
N SER A 284 -11.08 -11.65 -14.45
CA SER A 284 -10.75 -11.85 -13.04
C SER A 284 -11.26 -10.68 -12.16
N PHE A 285 -11.04 -9.43 -12.57
CA PHE A 285 -11.57 -8.26 -11.87
C PHE A 285 -13.10 -8.17 -11.97
N ALA A 286 -13.72 -8.55 -13.09
CA ALA A 286 -15.18 -8.59 -13.21
C ALA A 286 -15.78 -9.55 -12.16
N ARG A 287 -15.25 -10.78 -12.11
CA ARG A 287 -15.63 -11.80 -11.12
C ARG A 287 -15.36 -11.34 -9.68
N TRP A 288 -14.19 -10.75 -9.43
CA TRP A 288 -13.85 -10.20 -8.11
C TRP A 288 -14.84 -9.12 -7.68
N GLY A 289 -15.29 -8.27 -8.60
CA GLY A 289 -16.33 -7.28 -8.36
C GLY A 289 -17.65 -7.90 -7.88
N GLU A 290 -18.10 -8.96 -8.54
CA GLU A 290 -19.33 -9.70 -8.15
C GLU A 290 -19.19 -10.31 -6.74
N LEU A 291 -18.08 -11.01 -6.48
CA LEU A 291 -17.81 -11.66 -5.19
C LEU A 291 -17.75 -10.65 -4.04
N THR A 292 -17.04 -9.54 -4.24
CA THR A 292 -16.89 -8.49 -3.23
C THR A 292 -18.17 -7.70 -3.01
N ARG A 293 -18.98 -7.49 -4.05
CA ARG A 293 -20.32 -6.89 -3.92
C ARG A 293 -21.23 -7.79 -3.11
N ALA A 294 -21.27 -9.08 -3.42
CA ALA A 294 -22.10 -10.06 -2.72
C ALA A 294 -21.70 -10.19 -1.24
N ALA A 295 -20.42 -10.04 -0.92
CA ALA A 295 -19.91 -10.05 0.45
C ALA A 295 -20.09 -8.74 1.21
N GLY A 296 -20.56 -7.67 0.55
CA GLY A 296 -20.71 -6.34 1.16
C GLY A 296 -19.36 -5.70 1.52
N VAL A 297 -18.33 -5.94 0.72
CA VAL A 297 -17.00 -5.32 0.93
C VAL A 297 -17.13 -3.80 0.90
N ASP A 298 -16.54 -3.16 1.89
CA ASP A 298 -16.48 -1.72 2.05
C ASP A 298 -15.09 -1.21 2.44
N VAL A 299 -14.14 -2.11 2.71
CA VAL A 299 -12.76 -1.76 3.06
C VAL A 299 -11.78 -2.13 1.95
N LEU A 300 -10.91 -1.17 1.60
CA LEU A 300 -9.91 -1.29 0.55
C LEU A 300 -8.49 -1.25 1.12
N ILE A 301 -7.73 -2.34 0.95
CA ILE A 301 -6.28 -2.44 1.22
C ILE A 301 -5.55 -2.99 -0.02
N ALA A 302 -4.24 -2.80 -0.11
CA ALA A 302 -3.43 -3.24 -1.25
C ALA A 302 -2.07 -3.82 -0.83
N ASN A 303 -1.53 -4.72 -1.63
CA ASN A 303 -0.26 -5.41 -1.38
C ASN A 303 0.99 -4.53 -1.68
N HIS A 304 0.82 -3.41 -2.38
CA HIS A 304 1.83 -2.37 -2.51
C HIS A 304 1.24 -1.03 -2.07
N PRO A 305 1.94 -0.22 -1.23
CA PRO A 305 1.30 0.92 -0.59
C PRO A 305 0.94 2.10 -1.50
N LEU A 306 1.58 2.23 -2.67
CA LEU A 306 1.20 3.22 -3.67
C LEU A 306 -0.17 2.95 -4.31
N HIS A 307 -0.67 1.72 -4.16
CA HIS A 307 -2.05 1.40 -4.46
C HIS A 307 -2.93 1.67 -3.25
N ALA A 308 -4.14 2.14 -3.52
CA ALA A 308 -5.11 2.52 -2.49
C ALA A 308 -4.58 3.51 -1.44
N GLU A 309 -3.56 4.32 -1.78
CA GLU A 309 -3.04 5.41 -0.94
C GLU A 309 -2.73 4.95 0.50
N THR A 310 -2.14 3.76 0.64
CA THR A 310 -2.08 3.06 1.93
C THR A 310 -1.27 3.86 2.96
N ILE A 311 -0.10 4.38 2.59
CA ILE A 311 0.76 5.14 3.52
C ILE A 311 0.09 6.44 3.93
N GLU A 312 -0.56 7.13 2.99
CA GLU A 312 -1.29 8.37 3.25
C GLU A 312 -2.46 8.13 4.21
N LYS A 313 -3.22 7.04 4.00
CA LYS A 313 -4.32 6.64 4.89
C LYS A 313 -3.84 6.24 6.28
N GLU A 314 -2.71 5.55 6.37
CA GLU A 314 -2.09 5.24 7.66
C GLU A 314 -1.65 6.50 8.41
N GLU A 315 -1.13 7.51 7.71
CA GLU A 315 -0.77 8.79 8.33
C GLU A 315 -2.01 9.52 8.87
N LEU A 316 -3.11 9.52 8.11
CA LEU A 316 -4.39 10.05 8.57
C LEU A 316 -4.88 9.32 9.84
N LEU A 317 -4.76 7.98 9.90
CA LEU A 317 -5.12 7.21 11.09
C LEU A 317 -4.25 7.56 12.31
N ARG A 318 -2.94 7.71 12.13
CA ARG A 318 -2.01 8.06 13.23
C ARG A 318 -2.29 9.45 13.82
N HIS A 319 -2.84 10.34 13.02
CA HIS A 319 -3.14 11.72 13.38
C HIS A 319 -4.65 12.01 13.45
N ALA A 320 -5.48 10.98 13.51
CA ALA A 320 -6.93 11.11 13.56
C ALA A 320 -7.39 11.81 14.84
N LEU A 321 -8.38 12.70 14.70
CA LEU A 321 -9.11 13.29 15.81
C LEU A 321 -10.23 12.35 16.27
N PRO A 322 -10.73 12.50 17.51
CA PRO A 322 -11.89 11.75 17.97
C PRO A 322 -13.09 11.94 17.02
N GLY A 323 -13.56 10.85 16.42
CA GLY A 323 -14.70 10.84 15.51
C GLY A 323 -14.35 10.94 14.01
N ASP A 324 -13.07 11.10 13.66
CA ASP A 324 -12.66 10.98 12.25
C ASP A 324 -12.95 9.56 11.73
N PRO A 325 -13.50 9.42 10.52
CA PRO A 325 -13.75 8.12 9.94
C PRO A 325 -12.44 7.42 9.57
N ASN A 326 -12.41 6.09 9.70
CA ASN A 326 -11.29 5.30 9.23
C ASN A 326 -11.19 5.38 7.69
N PRO A 327 -10.09 5.93 7.12
CA PRO A 327 -9.98 6.21 5.70
C PRO A 327 -9.84 4.96 4.82
N PHE A 328 -9.68 3.78 5.42
CA PHE A 328 -9.73 2.50 4.72
C PHE A 328 -11.16 2.02 4.44
N ILE A 329 -12.16 2.57 5.14
CA ILE A 329 -13.58 2.33 4.89
C ILE A 329 -14.03 3.25 3.74
N VAL A 330 -14.03 2.72 2.52
CA VAL A 330 -14.37 3.48 1.30
C VAL A 330 -15.84 3.34 0.91
N GLY A 331 -16.54 2.34 1.46
CA GLY A 331 -17.90 1.99 1.09
C GLY A 331 -17.96 1.11 -0.16
N THR A 332 -19.02 0.30 -0.26
CA THR A 332 -19.18 -0.70 -1.33
C THR A 332 -19.16 -0.09 -2.72
N ASP A 333 -19.82 1.05 -2.96
CA ASP A 333 -19.86 1.64 -4.29
C ASP A 333 -18.48 2.15 -4.77
N THR A 334 -17.69 2.72 -3.86
CA THR A 334 -16.32 3.15 -4.16
C THR A 334 -15.41 1.95 -4.39
N TYR A 335 -15.49 0.92 -3.56
CA TYR A 335 -14.74 -0.32 -3.77
C TYR A 335 -15.04 -0.92 -5.16
N GLN A 336 -16.31 -0.90 -5.56
CA GLN A 336 -16.73 -1.44 -6.85
C GLN A 336 -16.29 -0.59 -8.04
N ARG A 337 -16.17 0.73 -7.88
CA ARG A 337 -15.51 1.59 -8.88
C ARG A 337 -14.02 1.28 -8.97
N TYR A 338 -13.35 1.12 -7.84
CA TYR A 338 -11.94 0.72 -7.77
C TYR A 338 -11.68 -0.56 -8.57
N VAL A 339 -12.44 -1.64 -8.34
CA VAL A 339 -12.28 -2.90 -9.07
C VAL A 339 -12.45 -2.72 -10.59
N ARG A 340 -13.43 -1.92 -11.03
CA ARG A 340 -13.64 -1.64 -12.45
C ARG A 340 -12.51 -0.81 -13.08
N ILE A 341 -11.91 0.11 -12.34
CA ILE A 341 -10.73 0.88 -12.79
C ILE A 341 -9.58 -0.06 -13.11
N GLN A 342 -9.36 -1.10 -12.29
CA GLN A 342 -8.28 -2.07 -12.54
C GLN A 342 -8.45 -2.79 -13.88
N ALA A 343 -9.69 -3.17 -14.23
CA ALA A 343 -10.00 -3.76 -15.53
C ALA A 343 -9.78 -2.77 -16.69
N GLU A 344 -10.24 -1.52 -16.56
CA GLU A 344 -9.97 -0.48 -17.57
C GLU A 344 -8.48 -0.22 -17.76
N CYS A 345 -7.70 -0.15 -16.68
CA CYS A 345 -6.26 0.05 -16.79
C CYS A 345 -5.56 -1.13 -17.48
N ALA A 346 -6.05 -2.37 -17.32
CA ALA A 346 -5.55 -3.52 -18.09
C ALA A 346 -5.86 -3.38 -19.59
N ARG A 347 -7.07 -2.91 -19.95
CA ARG A 347 -7.44 -2.61 -21.35
C ARG A 347 -6.60 -1.49 -21.95
N VAL A 348 -6.28 -0.45 -21.17
CA VAL A 348 -5.33 0.59 -21.59
C VAL A 348 -3.97 -0.02 -21.97
N GLN A 349 -3.47 -0.99 -21.20
CA GLN A 349 -2.20 -1.66 -21.55
C GLN A 349 -2.32 -2.51 -22.81
N LEU A 350 -3.40 -3.30 -22.97
CA LEU A 350 -3.63 -4.05 -24.21
C LEU A 350 -3.67 -3.12 -25.42
N ALA A 351 -4.41 -2.01 -25.33
CA ALA A 351 -4.51 -1.01 -26.38
C ALA A 351 -3.14 -0.39 -26.71
N ARG A 352 -2.30 -0.11 -25.71
CA ARG A 352 -0.91 0.33 -25.90
C ARG A 352 -0.02 -0.69 -26.61
N LEU A 353 -0.29 -1.97 -26.44
CA LEU A 353 0.36 -3.05 -27.17
C LEU A 353 -0.19 -3.25 -28.60
N GLY A 354 -1.24 -2.50 -28.98
CA GLY A 354 -1.94 -2.65 -30.26
C GLY A 354 -2.94 -3.80 -30.28
N LEU A 355 -3.34 -4.27 -29.11
CA LEU A 355 -4.22 -5.42 -28.92
C LEU A 355 -5.63 -4.96 -28.52
N SER A 356 -6.63 -5.75 -28.89
CA SER A 356 -7.99 -5.66 -28.36
C SER A 356 -8.22 -6.72 -27.29
N GLU A 357 -9.20 -6.48 -26.42
CA GLU A 357 -9.66 -7.41 -25.38
C GLU A 357 -10.10 -8.76 -25.95
#